data_AF-A0A523QI37-F1
#
_entry.id   AF-A0A523QI37-F1
#
_cell.length_a   1.000
_cell.length_b   1.000
_cell.length_c   1.000
_cell.angle_alpha   90.00
_cell.angle_beta   90.00
_cell.angle_gamma   90.00
#
_symmetry.space_group_name_H-M   'P 1'
#
loop_
_entity.id
_entity.type
_entity.pdbx_description
1 polymer ?
#
loop_
_entity_poly.entity_id
_entity_poly.type
_entity_poly.pdbx_seq_one_letter_code
_entity_poly.pdbx_strand_id
1 'polypeptide(L)'
;MKKSLKELAHLVGGSAGGDENIAIYGVAKVEEAEQGEITFAASDKFLRMAKKGCASAVIVPLEVQDFPKPFIRIKNPRLAFAHLIGLFHPPGLPDFSGIHPTAVLGRGVKVGSNVSIGPCALVGGGAKIGDNVCICAQVYLGRQVVVGEGSLIHPQVIITDGAILGRDVIIH
;
A
#
# COMPACT_ATOMS: atom_id res chain seq x y z
N MET A 1 -13.16 -1.79 5.02
CA MET A 1 -12.87 -1.56 6.46
C MET A 1 -13.53 -0.25 6.88
N LYS A 2 -14.01 -0.11 8.13
CA LYS A 2 -14.61 1.14 8.66
C LYS A 2 -13.63 1.82 9.62
N LYS A 3 -13.45 3.14 9.50
CA LYS A 3 -12.64 3.99 10.41
C LYS A 3 -13.35 5.30 10.69
N SER A 4 -13.13 5.90 11.86
CA SER A 4 -13.58 7.28 12.13
C SER A 4 -12.59 8.29 11.58
N LEU A 5 -13.06 9.51 11.28
CA LEU A 5 -12.17 10.59 10.84
C LEU A 5 -11.06 10.89 11.85
N LYS A 6 -11.37 10.82 13.14
CA LYS A 6 -10.40 10.98 14.23
C LYS A 6 -9.28 9.94 14.18
N GLU A 7 -9.63 8.67 13.98
CA GLU A 7 -8.65 7.58 13.83
C GLU A 7 -7.76 7.83 12.62
N LEU A 8 -8.35 8.19 11.48
CA LEU A 8 -7.61 8.48 10.26
C LEU A 8 -6.65 9.65 10.45
N ALA A 9 -7.08 10.72 11.11
CA ALA A 9 -6.25 11.89 11.42
C ALA A 9 -5.05 11.50 12.27
N HIS A 10 -5.26 10.70 13.32
CA HIS A 10 -4.17 10.19 14.16
C HIS A 10 -3.18 9.33 13.37
N LEU A 11 -3.67 8.43 12.50
CA LEU A 11 -2.83 7.55 11.67
C LEU A 11 -1.92 8.31 10.71
N VAL A 12 -2.42 9.39 10.11
CA VAL A 12 -1.62 10.19 9.16
C VAL A 12 -0.82 11.31 9.84
N GLY A 13 -0.99 11.53 11.15
CA GLY A 13 -0.35 12.63 11.87
C GLY A 13 -0.94 14.01 11.55
N GLY A 14 -2.25 14.06 11.26
CA GLY A 14 -3.00 15.28 11.01
C GLY A 14 -3.98 15.62 12.14
N SER A 15 -4.65 16.77 12.03
CA SER A 15 -5.69 17.21 12.97
C SER A 15 -7.06 17.12 12.32
N ALA A 16 -8.00 16.43 12.97
CA ALA A 16 -9.39 16.39 12.53
C ALA A 16 -10.12 17.70 12.82
N GLY A 17 -11.14 18.03 12.02
CA GLY A 17 -12.07 19.12 12.28
C GLY A 17 -13.44 18.85 11.64
N GLY A 18 -14.49 19.48 12.16
CA GLY A 18 -15.88 19.15 11.84
C GLY A 18 -16.38 17.96 12.67
N ASP A 19 -17.15 17.06 12.06
CA ASP A 19 -17.58 15.81 12.72
C ASP A 19 -16.45 14.77 12.71
N GLU A 20 -15.71 14.68 13.80
CA GLU A 20 -14.58 13.74 13.95
C GLU A 20 -15.01 12.26 14.03
N ASN A 21 -16.28 11.99 14.32
CA ASN A 21 -16.80 10.63 14.51
C ASN A 21 -17.43 10.04 13.24
N ILE A 22 -17.48 10.82 12.15
CA ILE A 22 -18.02 10.35 10.87
C ILE A 22 -17.30 9.08 10.42
N ALA A 23 -18.10 8.12 9.96
CA ALA A 23 -17.59 6.85 9.47
C ALA A 23 -17.08 6.97 8.03
N ILE A 24 -15.85 6.54 7.81
CA ILE A 24 -15.18 6.47 6.52
C ILE A 24 -14.94 5.00 6.16
N TYR A 25 -15.32 4.63 4.95
CA TYR A 25 -15.30 3.26 4.41
C TYR A 25 -14.32 3.08 3.27
N GLY A 26 -13.85 4.17 2.66
CA GLY A 26 -12.98 4.14 1.50
C GLY A 26 -12.30 5.48 1.22
N VAL A 27 -11.49 5.47 0.15
CA VAL A 27 -10.79 6.65 -0.37
C VAL A 27 -11.07 6.77 -1.86
N ALA A 28 -11.23 8.00 -2.33
CA ALA A 28 -11.48 8.26 -3.75
C ALA A 28 -10.94 9.62 -4.18
N LYS A 29 -10.74 9.79 -5.48
CA LYS A 29 -10.38 11.09 -6.07
C LYS A 29 -11.52 12.08 -5.89
N VAL A 30 -11.20 13.37 -5.86
CA VAL A 30 -12.19 14.42 -5.56
C VAL A 30 -13.35 14.47 -6.57
N GLU A 31 -13.12 14.03 -7.80
CA GLU A 31 -14.11 13.88 -8.87
C GLU A 31 -15.09 12.72 -8.66
N GLU A 32 -14.62 11.65 -8.05
CA GLU A 32 -15.31 10.34 -7.98
C GLU A 32 -15.85 10.05 -6.58
N ALA A 33 -15.38 10.79 -5.56
CA ALA A 33 -15.63 10.46 -4.17
C ALA A 33 -17.10 10.60 -3.79
N GLU A 34 -17.62 9.53 -3.20
CA GLU A 34 -18.99 9.38 -2.76
C GLU A 34 -19.14 9.56 -1.23
N GLN A 35 -20.38 9.49 -0.76
CA GLN A 35 -20.67 9.51 0.66
C GLN A 35 -20.07 8.26 1.34
N GLY A 36 -19.41 8.47 2.48
CA GLY A 36 -18.66 7.45 3.18
C GLY A 36 -17.18 7.38 2.80
N GLU A 37 -16.73 8.18 1.82
CA GLU A 37 -15.33 8.20 1.41
C GLU A 37 -14.61 9.50 1.82
N ILE A 38 -13.29 9.40 1.96
CA ILE A 38 -12.40 10.54 2.16
C ILE A 38 -11.59 10.82 0.88
N THR A 39 -11.44 12.09 0.54
CA THR A 39 -10.60 12.55 -0.57
C THR A 39 -9.54 13.54 -0.09
N PHE A 40 -8.68 14.06 -0.97
CA PHE A 40 -7.79 15.17 -0.64
C PHE A 40 -7.94 16.33 -1.63
N ALA A 41 -7.69 17.54 -1.16
CA ALA A 41 -7.70 18.74 -1.98
C ALA A 41 -6.59 19.70 -1.51
N ALA A 42 -5.64 19.97 -2.40
CA ALA A 42 -4.47 20.81 -2.09
C ALA A 42 -4.32 22.04 -3.00
N SER A 43 -5.19 22.22 -3.99
CA SER A 43 -5.22 23.41 -4.86
C SER A 43 -6.60 24.05 -4.84
N ASP A 44 -6.70 25.34 -5.16
CA ASP A 44 -7.97 26.08 -5.16
C ASP A 44 -9.05 25.45 -6.05
N LYS A 45 -8.64 24.88 -7.18
CA LYS A 45 -9.53 24.13 -8.07
C LYS A 45 -10.14 22.94 -7.32
N PHE A 46 -9.31 22.10 -6.72
CA PHE A 46 -9.75 20.89 -6.02
C PHE A 46 -10.47 21.21 -4.70
N LEU A 47 -10.09 22.27 -3.99
CA LEU A 47 -10.79 22.73 -2.80
C LEU A 47 -12.23 23.15 -3.13
N ARG A 48 -12.44 23.87 -4.24
CA ARG A 48 -13.79 24.22 -4.72
C ARG A 48 -14.60 22.99 -5.13
N MET A 49 -13.96 22.01 -5.76
CA MET A 49 -14.61 20.74 -6.11
C MET A 49 -15.01 19.96 -4.86
N ALA A 50 -14.09 19.78 -3.91
CA ALA A 50 -14.32 19.05 -2.68
C ALA A 50 -15.43 19.68 -1.81
N LYS A 51 -15.56 21.02 -1.81
CA LYS A 51 -16.67 21.73 -1.17
C LYS A 51 -18.04 21.34 -1.75
N LYS A 52 -18.13 21.13 -3.07
CA LYS A 52 -19.38 20.80 -3.78
C LYS A 52 -19.64 19.29 -3.98
N GLY A 53 -18.60 18.46 -3.90
CA GLY A 53 -18.68 17.02 -4.20
C GLY A 53 -19.40 16.21 -3.13
N CYS A 54 -19.34 14.88 -3.21
CA CYS A 54 -20.07 13.97 -2.31
C CYS A 54 -19.22 13.36 -1.19
N ALA A 55 -17.89 13.53 -1.24
CA ALA A 55 -16.98 13.04 -0.19
C ALA A 55 -17.44 13.45 1.22
N SER A 56 -17.42 12.48 2.14
CA SER A 56 -17.77 12.66 3.55
C SER A 56 -16.71 13.41 4.34
N ALA A 57 -15.43 13.29 3.96
CA ALA A 57 -14.35 14.05 4.54
C ALA A 57 -13.30 14.44 3.50
N VAL A 58 -12.49 15.45 3.82
CA VAL A 58 -11.45 15.97 2.91
C VAL A 58 -10.14 16.20 3.66
N ILE A 59 -9.03 15.70 3.13
CA ILE A 59 -7.68 16.04 3.60
C ILE A 59 -7.26 17.37 2.96
N VAL A 60 -6.90 18.34 3.78
CA VAL A 60 -6.59 19.72 3.37
C VAL A 60 -5.23 20.17 3.93
N PRO A 61 -4.54 21.12 3.26
CA PRO A 61 -3.27 21.63 3.74
C PRO A 61 -3.45 22.59 4.93
N LEU A 62 -2.37 22.91 5.64
CA LEU A 62 -2.40 23.67 6.90
C LEU A 62 -3.01 25.08 6.75
N GLU A 63 -2.88 25.66 5.57
CA GLU A 63 -3.31 27.01 5.23
C GLU A 63 -4.84 27.13 5.14
N VAL A 64 -5.57 26.01 5.02
CA VAL A 64 -7.03 25.99 4.94
C VAL A 64 -7.61 26.02 6.35
N GLN A 65 -8.01 27.20 6.81
CA GLN A 65 -8.54 27.41 8.17
C GLN A 65 -10.03 27.05 8.29
N ASP A 66 -10.84 27.34 7.26
CA ASP A 66 -12.28 27.07 7.25
C ASP A 66 -12.68 26.19 6.07
N PHE A 67 -13.18 24.99 6.38
CA PHE A 67 -13.69 24.04 5.39
C PHE A 67 -15.08 23.55 5.80
N PRO A 68 -16.10 23.60 4.90
CA PRO A 68 -17.51 23.38 5.27
C PRO A 68 -17.88 21.91 5.53
N LYS A 69 -16.93 20.99 5.35
CA LYS A 69 -17.11 19.55 5.54
C LYS A 69 -16.10 19.04 6.56
N PRO A 70 -16.33 17.88 7.19
CA PRO A 70 -15.32 17.23 8.01
C PRO A 70 -13.98 17.12 7.26
N PHE A 71 -12.87 17.39 7.95
CA PHE A 71 -11.56 17.46 7.32
C PHE A 71 -10.45 16.91 8.19
N ILE A 72 -9.36 16.50 7.54
CA ILE A 72 -8.05 16.27 8.17
C ILE A 72 -7.10 17.35 7.66
N ARG A 73 -6.59 18.17 8.56
CA ARG A 73 -5.59 19.19 8.24
C ARG A 73 -4.18 18.65 8.47
N ILE A 74 -3.34 18.73 7.44
CA ILE A 74 -1.97 18.21 7.51
C ILE A 74 -1.00 18.93 6.56
N LYS A 75 0.29 18.93 6.88
CA LYS A 75 1.37 19.52 6.07
C LYS A 75 1.47 18.92 4.66
N ASN A 76 1.25 17.62 4.49
CA ASN A 76 1.36 16.95 3.18
C ASN A 76 0.09 16.11 2.88
N PRO A 77 -0.98 16.74 2.37
CA PRO A 77 -2.25 16.05 2.10
C PRO A 77 -2.12 14.88 1.13
N ARG A 78 -1.24 15.00 0.12
CA ARG A 78 -1.02 13.96 -0.88
C ARG A 78 -0.39 12.72 -0.28
N LEU A 79 0.61 12.89 0.59
CA LEU A 79 1.24 11.78 1.29
C LEU A 79 0.26 11.10 2.26
N ALA A 80 -0.51 11.89 3.01
CA ALA A 80 -1.56 11.36 3.88
C ALA A 80 -2.58 10.52 3.08
N PHE A 81 -3.02 11.02 1.93
CA PHE A 81 -3.91 10.29 1.04
C PHE A 81 -3.30 8.97 0.53
N ALA A 82 -2.02 8.97 0.15
CA ALA A 82 -1.30 7.75 -0.25
C ALA A 82 -1.25 6.71 0.88
N HIS A 83 -1.03 7.13 2.13
CA HIS A 83 -1.08 6.23 3.28
C HIS A 83 -2.49 5.65 3.49
N LEU A 84 -3.53 6.47 3.32
CA LEU A 84 -4.91 5.99 3.40
C LEU A 84 -5.29 5.05 2.26
N ILE A 85 -4.75 5.24 1.05
CA ILE A 85 -4.92 4.27 -0.05
C ILE A 85 -4.38 2.90 0.39
N GLY A 86 -3.17 2.82 0.93
CA GLY A 86 -2.62 1.54 1.41
C GLY A 86 -3.42 0.92 2.57
N LEU A 87 -4.12 1.74 3.37
CA LEU A 87 -4.97 1.27 4.46
C LEU A 87 -6.30 0.66 3.95
N PHE A 88 -6.98 1.34 3.02
CA PHE A 88 -8.29 0.91 2.51
C PHE A 88 -8.20 -0.06 1.32
N HIS A 89 -7.09 0.02 0.58
CA HIS A 89 -6.74 -0.85 -0.54
C HIS A 89 -5.33 -1.41 -0.29
N PRO A 90 -5.18 -2.33 0.69
CA PRO A 90 -3.89 -2.97 0.91
C PRO A 90 -3.42 -3.59 -0.41
N PRO A 91 -2.13 -3.41 -0.79
CA PRO A 91 -1.61 -4.02 -2.00
C PRO A 91 -1.93 -5.51 -1.96
N GLY A 92 -2.51 -6.02 -3.05
CA GLY A 92 -2.94 -7.40 -3.14
C GLY A 92 -1.76 -8.32 -2.86
N LEU A 93 -1.67 -8.81 -1.64
CA LEU A 93 -0.85 -9.97 -1.34
C LEU A 93 -1.51 -11.15 -2.07
N PRO A 94 -0.73 -12.11 -2.59
CA PRO A 94 -1.31 -13.29 -3.19
C PRO A 94 -2.25 -13.98 -2.20
N ASP A 95 -3.34 -14.55 -2.69
CA ASP A 95 -4.35 -15.30 -1.91
C ASP A 95 -3.81 -16.60 -1.27
N PHE A 96 -2.49 -16.76 -1.18
CA PHE A 96 -1.84 -17.91 -0.56
C PHE A 96 -0.73 -17.45 0.39
N SER A 97 -0.56 -18.24 1.45
CA SER A 97 0.55 -18.09 2.39
C SER A 97 1.51 -19.27 2.25
N GLY A 98 2.78 -19.03 2.53
CA GLY A 98 3.81 -20.06 2.46
C GLY A 98 4.25 -20.38 1.03
N ILE A 99 4.89 -21.54 0.88
CA ILE A 99 5.48 -21.98 -0.39
C ILE A 99 4.47 -22.86 -1.11
N HIS A 100 4.03 -22.43 -2.29
CA HIS A 100 3.08 -23.20 -3.10
C HIS A 100 3.70 -24.56 -3.49
N PRO A 101 2.93 -25.67 -3.50
CA PRO A 101 3.47 -27.00 -3.80
C PRO A 101 4.13 -27.16 -5.18
N THR A 102 3.81 -26.27 -6.13
CA THR A 102 4.41 -26.25 -7.47
C THR A 102 5.63 -25.33 -7.60
N ALA A 103 6.00 -24.61 -6.54
CA ALA A 103 7.24 -23.84 -6.53
C ALA A 103 8.44 -24.78 -6.44
N VAL A 104 9.48 -24.47 -7.22
CA VAL A 104 10.72 -25.27 -7.27
C VAL A 104 11.84 -24.48 -6.60
N LEU A 105 12.36 -25.01 -5.50
CA LEU A 105 13.48 -24.42 -4.77
C LEU A 105 14.75 -25.22 -5.01
N GLY A 106 15.80 -24.55 -5.48
CA GLY A 106 17.13 -25.13 -5.66
C GLY A 106 17.80 -25.50 -4.33
N ARG A 107 18.85 -26.30 -4.42
CA ARG A 107 19.63 -26.73 -3.25
C ARG A 107 20.19 -25.52 -2.49
N GLY A 108 20.06 -25.55 -1.17
CA GLY A 108 20.66 -24.56 -0.27
C GLY A 108 19.97 -23.19 -0.28
N VAL A 109 18.77 -23.08 -0.86
CA VAL A 109 17.92 -21.90 -0.70
C VAL A 109 17.61 -21.69 0.79
N LYS A 110 17.72 -20.43 1.25
CA LYS A 110 17.35 -20.01 2.61
C LYS A 110 16.11 -19.13 2.51
N VAL A 111 15.10 -19.46 3.31
CA VAL A 111 13.82 -18.74 3.34
C VAL A 111 13.60 -18.20 4.75
N GLY A 112 13.28 -16.91 4.84
CA GLY A 112 12.93 -16.24 6.08
C GLY A 112 11.55 -16.63 6.61
N SER A 113 11.09 -15.88 7.61
CA SER A 113 9.78 -16.03 8.23
C SER A 113 8.70 -15.33 7.41
N ASN A 114 7.48 -15.87 7.41
CA ASN A 114 6.32 -15.26 6.76
C ASN A 114 6.53 -14.95 5.26
N VAL A 115 7.24 -15.85 4.55
CA VAL A 115 7.48 -15.73 3.11
C VAL A 115 6.37 -16.45 2.33
N SER A 116 5.88 -15.81 1.27
CA SER A 116 5.00 -16.41 0.28
C SER A 116 5.75 -16.65 -1.03
N ILE A 117 5.70 -17.87 -1.57
CA ILE A 117 6.27 -18.21 -2.88
C ILE A 117 5.19 -18.86 -3.75
N GLY A 118 4.87 -18.22 -4.87
CA GLY A 118 3.72 -18.55 -5.69
C GLY A 118 3.88 -19.73 -6.63
N PRO A 119 2.75 -20.15 -7.24
CA PRO A 119 2.71 -21.31 -8.10
C PRO A 119 3.70 -21.17 -9.26
N CYS A 120 4.43 -22.25 -9.50
CA CYS A 120 5.41 -22.35 -10.59
C CYS A 120 6.56 -21.32 -10.53
N ALA A 121 6.80 -20.69 -9.37
CA ALA A 121 8.01 -19.92 -9.17
C ALA A 121 9.24 -20.84 -9.09
N LEU A 122 10.35 -20.41 -9.67
CA LEU A 122 11.64 -21.12 -9.63
C LEU A 122 12.65 -20.27 -8.89
N VAL A 123 13.15 -20.80 -7.77
CA VAL A 123 14.17 -20.14 -6.95
C VAL A 123 15.48 -20.89 -7.08
N GLY A 124 16.47 -20.27 -7.71
CA GLY A 124 17.77 -20.84 -7.99
C GLY A 124 18.55 -21.21 -6.72
N GLY A 125 19.42 -22.22 -6.82
CA GLY A 125 20.19 -22.73 -5.70
C GLY A 125 21.01 -21.64 -4.98
N GLY A 126 21.07 -21.72 -3.66
CA GLY A 126 21.79 -20.77 -2.80
C GLY A 126 21.15 -19.39 -2.66
N ALA A 127 19.96 -19.15 -3.22
CA ALA A 127 19.23 -17.90 -3.01
C ALA A 127 18.88 -17.67 -1.53
N LYS A 128 18.79 -16.40 -1.13
CA LYS A 128 18.44 -15.97 0.23
C LYS A 128 17.23 -15.06 0.16
N ILE A 129 16.13 -15.52 0.72
CA ILE A 129 14.85 -14.82 0.72
C ILE A 129 14.62 -14.29 2.14
N GLY A 130 14.53 -12.97 2.30
CA GLY A 130 14.31 -12.29 3.58
C GLY A 130 12.90 -12.52 4.14
N ASP A 131 12.68 -12.06 5.36
CA ASP A 131 11.38 -12.16 6.04
C ASP A 131 10.31 -11.34 5.32
N ASN A 132 9.04 -11.75 5.42
CA ASN A 132 7.89 -11.04 4.84
C ASN A 132 7.98 -10.82 3.31
N VAL A 133 8.86 -11.55 2.61
CA VAL A 133 8.98 -11.46 1.16
C VAL A 133 7.81 -12.18 0.49
N CYS A 134 7.31 -11.58 -0.58
CA CYS A 134 6.28 -12.15 -1.41
C CYS A 134 6.80 -12.33 -2.84
N ILE A 135 6.88 -13.58 -3.29
CA ILE A 135 7.25 -13.96 -4.66
C ILE A 135 5.99 -14.50 -5.34
N CYS A 136 5.51 -13.80 -6.34
CA CYS A 136 4.30 -14.19 -7.07
C CYS A 136 4.52 -15.36 -8.03
N ALA A 137 3.44 -15.77 -8.69
CA ALA A 137 3.43 -16.89 -9.63
C ALA A 137 4.44 -16.71 -10.78
N GLN A 138 5.06 -17.82 -11.21
CA GLN A 138 5.92 -17.87 -12.40
C GLN A 138 7.15 -16.93 -12.35
N VAL A 139 7.55 -16.46 -11.16
CA VAL A 139 8.79 -15.70 -10.99
C VAL A 139 9.99 -16.63 -11.14
N TYR A 140 11.03 -16.16 -11.83
CA TYR A 140 12.34 -16.80 -11.85
C TYR A 140 13.34 -15.97 -11.03
N LEU A 141 13.89 -16.57 -9.98
CA LEU A 141 15.07 -16.07 -9.28
C LEU A 141 16.27 -16.94 -9.65
N GLY A 142 17.33 -16.33 -10.18
CA GLY A 142 18.59 -17.00 -10.48
C GLY A 142 19.29 -17.54 -9.23
N ARG A 143 20.41 -18.23 -9.45
CA ARG A 143 21.24 -18.77 -8.37
C ARG A 143 21.82 -17.64 -7.52
N GLN A 144 21.91 -17.88 -6.21
CA GLN A 144 22.53 -16.95 -5.25
C GLN A 144 21.90 -15.55 -5.22
N VAL A 145 20.67 -15.38 -5.73
CA VAL A 145 19.92 -14.13 -5.60
C VAL A 145 19.63 -13.85 -4.13
N VAL A 146 19.72 -12.59 -3.74
CA VAL A 146 19.32 -12.11 -2.42
C VAL A 146 18.11 -11.21 -2.58
N VAL A 147 17.03 -11.53 -1.86
CA VAL A 147 15.82 -10.69 -1.78
C VAL A 147 15.69 -10.19 -0.36
N GLY A 148 15.75 -8.87 -0.17
CA GLY A 148 15.61 -8.25 1.14
C GLY A 148 14.19 -8.31 1.67
N GLU A 149 14.07 -8.21 3.00
CA GLU A 149 12.83 -8.24 3.77
C GLU A 149 11.74 -7.32 3.18
N GLY A 150 10.49 -7.76 3.26
CA GLY A 150 9.31 -6.96 2.86
C GLY A 150 9.13 -6.74 1.36
N SER A 151 10.00 -7.32 0.53
CA SER A 151 9.94 -7.14 -0.92
C SER A 151 8.78 -7.91 -1.57
N LEU A 152 8.20 -7.33 -2.63
CA LEU A 152 7.14 -7.92 -3.44
C LEU A 152 7.61 -8.06 -4.89
N ILE A 153 7.66 -9.29 -5.37
CA ILE A 153 8.05 -9.61 -6.75
C ILE A 153 6.81 -10.08 -7.49
N HIS A 154 6.31 -9.27 -8.42
CA HIS A 154 5.08 -9.55 -9.18
C HIS A 154 5.24 -10.72 -10.16
N PRO A 155 4.11 -11.28 -10.66
CA PRO A 155 4.15 -12.46 -11.51
C PRO A 155 5.07 -12.29 -12.73
N GLN A 156 5.73 -13.37 -13.14
CA GLN A 156 6.55 -13.44 -14.36
C GLN A 156 7.82 -12.57 -14.38
N VAL A 157 8.21 -11.95 -13.25
CA VAL A 157 9.49 -11.28 -13.12
C VAL A 157 10.65 -12.29 -13.22
N ILE A 158 11.72 -11.89 -13.93
CA ILE A 158 12.96 -12.66 -14.08
C ILE A 158 14.11 -11.87 -13.46
N ILE A 159 14.72 -12.42 -12.41
CA ILE A 159 15.91 -11.87 -11.74
C ILE A 159 17.06 -12.85 -11.96
N THR A 160 18.16 -12.38 -12.52
CA THR A 160 19.30 -13.23 -12.92
C THR A 160 20.25 -13.56 -11.75
N ASP A 161 21.15 -14.51 -11.98
CA ASP A 161 22.11 -15.02 -10.99
C ASP A 161 22.87 -13.90 -10.26
N GLY A 162 22.98 -14.03 -8.93
CA GLY A 162 23.78 -13.15 -8.07
C GLY A 162 23.21 -11.75 -7.82
N ALA A 163 22.02 -11.44 -8.34
CA ALA A 163 21.38 -10.14 -8.08
C ALA A 163 21.05 -9.95 -6.59
N ILE A 164 21.12 -8.70 -6.13
CA ILE A 164 20.82 -8.32 -4.74
C ILE A 164 19.71 -7.27 -4.78
N LEU A 165 18.54 -7.64 -4.28
CA LEU A 165 17.44 -6.72 -4.03
C LEU A 165 17.49 -6.27 -2.55
N GLY A 166 17.31 -4.97 -2.34
CA GLY A 166 17.21 -4.38 -1.02
C GLY A 166 15.92 -4.77 -0.28
N ARG A 167 15.61 -4.06 0.81
CA ARG A 167 14.36 -4.21 1.56
C ARG A 167 13.24 -3.39 0.92
N ASP A 168 12.01 -3.83 1.10
CA ASP A 168 10.78 -3.15 0.63
C ASP A 168 10.81 -2.84 -0.89
N VAL A 169 11.47 -3.71 -1.67
CA VAL A 169 11.56 -3.56 -3.12
C VAL A 169 10.30 -4.13 -3.77
N ILE A 170 9.70 -3.35 -4.69
CA ILE A 170 8.57 -3.79 -5.51
C ILE A 170 9.04 -3.86 -6.96
N ILE A 171 8.88 -5.02 -7.60
CA ILE A 171 9.22 -5.22 -9.03
C ILE A 171 7.99 -5.72 -9.76
N HIS A 172 7.63 -5.03 -10.85
CA HIS A 172 6.56 -5.38 -11.79
C HIS A 172 7.09 -6.09 -13.03
#